data_AF-A0A358HN85-F1
#
_entry.id   AF-A0A358HN85-F1
#
_cell.length_a   1.000
_cell.length_b   1.000
_cell.length_c   1.000
_cell.angle_alpha   90.00
_cell.angle_beta   90.00
_cell.angle_gamma   90.00
#
_symmetry.space_group_name_H-M   'P 1'
#
loop_
_entity.id
_entity.type
_entity.pdbx_description
1 polymer ?
#
loop_
_entity_poly.entity_id
_entity_poly.type
_entity_poly.pdbx_seq_one_letter_code
_entity_poly.pdbx_strand_id
1 'polypeptide(L)'
;MTQPVHNPPEKPEQTPVELADFAIIASGDPAEILKQQAKRLRKALASRKMTVSHTGSLELLAQSHGFRDWNTAIAMTRKREPVRIADLGIGKRFAGSYLGHAVCGQIRGVTRTPVGGVYRIEVHLDQPVDVVTSERFSALRQRIASRINEDCEPVLANGTRGPGLSVDLLL
;
A
#
# COMPACT_ATOMS: atom_id res chain seq x y z
N MET A 1 -63.25 -4.69 31.44
CA MET A 1 -62.21 -3.72 31.84
C MET A 1 -60.88 -4.26 31.33
N THR A 2 -60.41 -3.68 30.23
CA THR A 2 -59.36 -4.23 29.35
C THR A 2 -58.01 -3.61 29.72
N GLN A 3 -56.99 -4.43 30.00
CA GLN A 3 -55.63 -3.95 30.29
C GLN A 3 -54.91 -3.54 28.99
N PRO A 4 -54.02 -2.53 28.98
CA PRO A 4 -53.24 -2.18 27.81
C PRO A 4 -51.99 -3.07 27.72
N VAL A 5 -51.80 -3.71 26.56
CA VAL A 5 -50.60 -4.48 26.23
C VAL A 5 -49.46 -3.50 25.91
N HIS A 6 -48.43 -3.49 26.75
CA HIS A 6 -47.19 -2.74 26.53
C HIS A 6 -46.30 -3.53 25.55
N ASN A 7 -46.18 -3.05 24.31
CA ASN A 7 -45.26 -3.60 23.31
C ASN A 7 -43.83 -3.04 23.57
N PRO A 8 -42.77 -3.87 23.62
CA PRO A 8 -41.40 -3.38 23.81
C PRO A 8 -40.87 -2.68 22.55
N PRO A 9 -39.85 -1.81 22.66
CA PRO A 9 -39.35 -1.02 21.54
C PRO A 9 -38.68 -1.91 20.49
N GLU A 10 -39.09 -1.73 19.23
CA GLU A 10 -38.47 -2.33 18.05
C GLU A 10 -36.96 -2.06 18.04
N LYS A 11 -36.19 -3.15 17.93
CA LYS A 11 -34.74 -3.12 17.69
C LYS A 11 -34.50 -2.37 16.37
N PRO A 12 -33.47 -1.51 16.26
CA PRO A 12 -33.12 -0.91 14.98
C PRO A 12 -32.70 -2.01 14.00
N GLU A 13 -33.55 -2.19 13.00
CA GLU A 13 -33.40 -3.11 11.87
C GLU A 13 -32.10 -2.77 11.14
N GLN A 14 -31.10 -3.64 11.32
CA GLN A 14 -29.82 -3.53 10.63
C GLN A 14 -30.06 -3.94 9.18
N THR A 15 -30.15 -2.94 8.29
CA THR A 15 -30.17 -3.15 6.83
C THR A 15 -28.99 -4.05 6.44
N PRO A 16 -29.24 -5.21 5.79
CA PRO A 16 -28.16 -6.07 5.30
C PRO A 16 -27.32 -5.28 4.30
N VAL A 17 -26.03 -5.15 4.58
CA VAL A 17 -25.08 -4.56 3.63
C VAL A 17 -24.98 -5.54 2.47
N GLU A 18 -25.51 -5.14 1.32
CA GLU A 18 -25.67 -5.95 0.12
C GLU A 18 -24.32 -6.49 -0.38
N LEU A 19 -24.29 -7.76 -0.73
CA LEU A 19 -23.11 -8.55 -1.13
C LEU A 19 -22.29 -7.94 -2.29
N ALA A 20 -22.86 -6.98 -3.02
CA ALA A 20 -22.21 -6.20 -4.08
C ALA A 20 -21.10 -5.26 -3.56
N ASP A 21 -21.19 -4.78 -2.31
CA ASP A 21 -20.19 -3.88 -1.70
C ASP A 21 -18.85 -4.60 -1.42
N PHE A 22 -18.86 -5.94 -1.36
CA PHE A 22 -17.65 -6.74 -1.11
C PHE A 22 -16.81 -6.94 -2.38
N ALA A 23 -17.43 -6.90 -3.56
CA ALA A 23 -16.74 -7.10 -4.84
C ALA A 23 -15.88 -5.91 -5.25
N ILE A 24 -16.25 -4.68 -4.85
CA ILE A 24 -15.48 -3.46 -5.14
C ILE A 24 -14.14 -3.45 -4.36
N ILE A 25 -14.06 -4.14 -3.23
CA ILE A 25 -12.87 -4.19 -2.36
C ILE A 25 -11.71 -4.98 -3.01
N ALA A 26 -11.99 -5.84 -3.99
CA ALA A 26 -10.99 -6.71 -4.60
C ALA A 26 -10.23 -6.09 -5.80
N SER A 27 -10.65 -4.93 -6.32
CA SER A 27 -10.03 -4.28 -7.48
C SER A 27 -10.12 -2.74 -7.50
N GLY A 28 -10.42 -2.10 -6.36
CA GLY A 28 -10.55 -0.65 -6.26
C GLY A 28 -9.22 0.04 -5.95
N ASP A 29 -8.97 1.18 -6.60
CA ASP A 29 -7.93 2.15 -6.21
C ASP A 29 -7.95 2.29 -4.67
N PRO A 30 -6.83 2.05 -3.96
CA PRO A 30 -6.83 2.06 -2.51
C PRO A 30 -7.24 3.43 -1.92
N ALA A 31 -7.17 4.51 -2.70
CA ALA A 31 -7.74 5.80 -2.31
C ALA A 31 -9.29 5.79 -2.28
N GLU A 32 -9.95 5.05 -3.18
CA GLU A 32 -11.41 4.89 -3.18
C GLU A 32 -11.89 4.04 -2.00
N ILE A 33 -11.13 3.02 -1.62
CA ILE A 33 -11.42 2.21 -0.42
C ILE A 33 -11.42 3.11 0.83
N LEU A 34 -10.42 3.98 0.98
CA LEU A 34 -10.36 4.94 2.09
C LEU A 34 -11.55 5.93 2.07
N LYS A 35 -11.95 6.44 0.90
CA LYS A 35 -13.14 7.32 0.81
C LYS A 35 -14.42 6.62 1.24
N GLN A 36 -14.60 5.35 0.85
CA GLN A 36 -15.75 4.55 1.27
C GLN A 36 -15.74 4.33 2.78
N GLN A 37 -14.59 4.06 3.38
CA GLN A 37 -14.44 3.96 4.83
C GLN A 37 -14.80 5.27 5.54
N ALA A 38 -14.36 6.42 5.03
CA ALA A 38 -14.70 7.72 5.59
C ALA A 38 -16.21 8.00 5.52
N LYS A 39 -16.86 7.61 4.42
CA LYS A 39 -18.32 7.70 4.26
C LYS A 39 -19.06 6.84 5.30
N ARG A 40 -18.59 5.61 5.52
CA ARG A 40 -19.15 4.70 6.55
C ARG A 40 -18.95 5.28 7.96
N LEU A 41 -17.75 5.80 8.26
CA LEU A 41 -17.43 6.48 9.52
C LEU A 41 -18.36 7.67 9.76
N ARG A 42 -18.58 8.52 8.75
CA ARG A 42 -19.50 9.67 8.84
C ARG A 42 -20.93 9.23 9.18
N LYS A 43 -21.43 8.17 8.54
CA LYS A 43 -22.77 7.62 8.82
C LYS A 43 -22.88 7.11 10.26
N ALA A 44 -21.85 6.43 10.76
CA ALA A 44 -21.78 5.93 12.14
C ALA A 44 -21.70 7.06 13.18
N LEU A 45 -21.02 8.17 12.87
CA LEU A 45 -20.99 9.34 13.74
C LEU A 45 -22.34 10.07 13.75
N ALA A 46 -23.00 10.17 12.60
CA ALA A 46 -24.33 10.76 12.50
C ALA A 46 -25.37 10.01 13.34
N SER A 47 -25.33 8.67 13.37
CA SER A 47 -26.23 7.88 14.23
C SER A 47 -25.99 8.11 15.73
N ARG A 48 -24.80 8.58 16.11
CA ARG A 48 -24.45 9.00 17.48
C ARG A 48 -24.70 10.48 17.74
N LYS A 49 -25.47 11.15 16.87
CA LYS A 49 -25.75 12.60 16.92
C LYS A 49 -24.51 13.49 16.81
N MET A 50 -23.39 12.96 16.30
CA MET A 50 -22.17 13.71 16.06
C MET A 50 -22.07 14.03 14.56
N THR A 51 -22.36 15.28 14.20
CA THR A 51 -22.35 15.73 12.82
C THR A 51 -20.93 16.13 12.42
N VAL A 52 -20.42 15.50 11.35
CA VAL A 52 -19.11 15.83 10.77
C VAL A 52 -19.31 16.14 9.28
N SER A 53 -18.58 17.14 8.78
CA SER A 53 -18.54 17.47 7.36
C SER A 53 -17.93 16.34 6.54
N HIS A 54 -18.10 16.37 5.21
CA HIS A 54 -17.50 15.35 4.35
C HIS A 54 -15.96 15.35 4.46
N THR A 55 -15.34 16.53 4.33
CA THR A 55 -13.90 16.69 4.51
C THR A 55 -13.46 16.28 5.91
N GLY A 56 -14.21 16.65 6.96
CA GLY A 56 -13.88 16.28 8.33
C GLY A 56 -13.88 14.76 8.56
N SER A 57 -14.74 14.00 7.88
CA SER A 57 -14.71 12.54 7.97
C SER A 57 -13.48 11.91 7.31
N LEU A 58 -12.94 12.54 6.26
CA LEU A 58 -11.71 12.12 5.60
C LEU A 58 -10.49 12.39 6.48
N GLU A 59 -10.44 13.57 7.11
CA GLU A 59 -9.35 13.93 8.04
C GLU A 59 -9.35 13.04 9.29
N LEU A 60 -10.51 12.80 9.90
CA LEU A 60 -10.61 11.89 11.04
C LEU A 60 -10.17 10.47 10.68
N LEU A 61 -10.52 10.00 9.48
CA LEU A 61 -10.06 8.70 9.01
C LEU A 61 -8.53 8.71 8.84
N ALA A 62 -7.96 9.71 8.17
CA ALA A 62 -6.51 9.82 7.99
C ALA A 62 -5.76 9.80 9.34
N GLN A 63 -6.23 10.58 10.32
CA GLN A 63 -5.67 10.61 11.67
C GLN A 63 -5.81 9.27 12.39
N SER A 64 -6.93 8.57 12.23
CA SER A 64 -7.11 7.23 12.81
C SER A 64 -6.13 6.19 12.26
N HIS A 65 -5.67 6.38 11.02
CA HIS A 65 -4.61 5.59 10.39
C HIS A 65 -3.19 6.12 10.67
N GLY A 66 -3.03 7.17 11.49
CA GLY A 66 -1.74 7.75 11.84
C GLY A 66 -1.17 8.74 10.82
N PHE A 67 -1.94 9.14 9.81
CA PHE A 67 -1.55 10.19 8.87
C PHE A 67 -1.87 11.58 9.43
N ARG A 68 -1.08 12.59 9.05
CA ARG A 68 -1.29 13.98 9.49
C ARG A 68 -2.58 14.57 8.96
N ASP A 69 -2.86 14.33 7.69
CA ASP A 69 -4.00 14.86 6.96
C ASP A 69 -4.39 13.92 5.82
N TRP A 70 -5.58 14.13 5.27
CA TRP A 70 -6.11 13.36 4.16
C TRP A 70 -5.24 13.42 2.90
N ASN A 71 -4.62 14.56 2.62
CA ASN A 71 -3.74 14.71 1.45
C ASN A 71 -2.51 13.79 1.55
N THR A 72 -1.93 13.70 2.75
CA THR A 72 -0.81 12.81 3.07
C THR A 72 -1.23 11.36 2.96
N ALA A 73 -2.42 11.00 3.45
CA ALA A 73 -2.97 9.66 3.32
C ALA A 73 -3.11 9.27 1.84
N ILE A 74 -3.77 10.09 1.00
CA ILE A 74 -3.89 9.84 -0.44
C ILE A 74 -2.53 9.74 -1.11
N ALA A 75 -1.59 10.65 -0.82
CA ALA A 75 -0.28 10.64 -1.45
C ALA A 75 0.51 9.36 -1.15
N MET A 76 0.40 8.84 0.07
CA MET A 76 1.00 7.55 0.46
C MET A 76 0.26 6.36 -0.15
N THR A 77 -1.06 6.46 -0.31
CA THR A 77 -1.89 5.39 -0.86
C THR A 77 -1.76 5.26 -2.39
N ARG A 78 -1.69 6.38 -3.12
CA ARG A 78 -1.54 6.41 -4.59
C ARG A 78 -0.15 5.99 -5.08
N LYS A 79 0.87 6.02 -4.22
CA LYS A 79 2.22 5.56 -4.56
C LYS A 79 2.32 4.05 -4.81
N ARG A 80 1.22 3.30 -4.70
CA ARG A 80 1.24 1.85 -4.64
C ARG A 80 0.20 1.27 -5.59
N GLU A 81 0.42 1.38 -6.91
CA GLU A 81 0.02 0.25 -7.74
C GLU A 81 0.98 -0.87 -7.39
N PRO A 82 0.51 -1.98 -6.79
CA PRO A 82 1.39 -3.06 -6.39
C PRO A 82 1.96 -3.69 -7.65
N VAL A 83 3.20 -3.34 -7.94
CA VAL A 83 3.99 -3.94 -9.01
C VAL A 83 4.19 -5.38 -8.63
N ARG A 84 3.69 -6.30 -9.46
CA ARG A 84 3.89 -7.72 -9.23
C ARG A 84 5.14 -8.18 -9.96
N ILE A 85 5.73 -9.26 -9.46
CA ILE A 85 6.84 -9.94 -10.14
C ILE A 85 6.51 -10.35 -11.58
N ALA A 86 5.23 -10.62 -11.89
CA ALA A 86 4.77 -10.91 -13.23
C ALA A 86 4.90 -9.72 -14.20
N ASP A 87 4.85 -8.49 -13.68
CA ASP A 87 4.97 -7.27 -14.46
C ASP A 87 6.43 -6.88 -14.70
N LEU A 88 7.37 -7.45 -13.94
CA LEU A 88 8.80 -7.24 -14.10
C LEU A 88 9.30 -8.00 -15.34
N GLY A 89 9.62 -7.26 -16.39
CA GLY A 89 10.20 -7.78 -17.63
C GLY A 89 11.62 -7.27 -17.85
N ILE A 90 12.46 -8.08 -18.49
CA ILE A 90 13.80 -7.63 -18.94
C ILE A 90 13.63 -6.44 -19.88
N GLY A 91 14.41 -5.38 -19.66
CA GLY A 91 14.37 -4.14 -20.43
C GLY A 91 13.35 -3.11 -19.94
N LYS A 92 12.45 -3.46 -19.01
CA LYS A 92 11.53 -2.48 -18.41
C LYS A 92 12.27 -1.51 -17.50
N ARG A 93 11.78 -0.27 -17.44
CA ARG A 93 12.25 0.75 -16.51
C ARG A 93 11.63 0.55 -15.14
N PHE A 94 12.38 0.91 -14.11
CA PHE A 94 11.90 0.91 -12.74
C PHE A 94 12.39 2.16 -12.01
N ALA A 95 11.65 2.55 -10.98
CA ALA A 95 12.09 3.41 -9.90
C ALA A 95 12.07 2.63 -8.59
N GLY A 96 12.71 3.13 -7.56
CA GLY A 96 12.60 2.51 -6.26
C GLY A 96 13.57 3.13 -5.29
N SER A 97 13.85 2.41 -4.21
CA SER A 97 14.87 2.82 -3.26
C SER A 97 15.86 1.70 -2.96
N TYR A 98 17.14 2.07 -2.91
CA TYR A 98 18.24 1.19 -2.53
C TYR A 98 19.03 1.83 -1.40
N LEU A 99 19.06 1.19 -0.24
CA LEU A 99 19.77 1.69 0.95
C LEU A 99 19.42 3.14 1.33
N GLY A 100 18.18 3.56 1.08
CA GLY A 100 17.71 4.93 1.36
C GLY A 100 17.90 5.94 0.22
N HIS A 101 18.60 5.57 -0.85
CA HIS A 101 18.71 6.40 -2.05
C HIS A 101 17.57 6.09 -3.02
N ALA A 102 16.92 7.12 -3.56
CA ALA A 102 16.01 6.95 -4.68
C ALA A 102 16.80 6.57 -5.93
N VAL A 103 16.43 5.48 -6.58
CA VAL A 103 17.14 4.94 -7.74
C VAL A 103 16.18 4.73 -8.90
N CYS A 104 16.70 4.88 -10.12
CA CYS A 104 16.00 4.55 -11.34
C CYS A 104 16.94 3.81 -12.30
N GLY A 105 16.36 2.97 -13.14
CA GLY A 105 17.16 2.18 -14.08
C GLY A 105 16.33 1.21 -14.90
N GLN A 106 17.02 0.19 -15.43
CA GLN A 106 16.43 -0.87 -16.23
C GLN A 106 16.67 -2.25 -15.61
N ILE A 107 15.68 -3.11 -15.73
CA ILE A 107 15.76 -4.50 -15.27
C ILE A 107 16.54 -5.31 -16.31
N ARG A 108 17.57 -6.02 -15.86
CA ARG A 108 18.42 -6.86 -16.71
C ARG A 108 18.09 -8.34 -16.61
N GLY A 109 17.60 -8.78 -15.47
CA GLY A 109 17.24 -10.18 -15.25
C GLY A 109 16.42 -10.38 -13.99
N VAL A 110 15.53 -11.36 -14.01
CA VAL A 110 14.77 -11.83 -12.86
C VAL A 110 14.90 -13.35 -12.83
N THR A 111 15.42 -13.89 -11.73
CA THR A 111 15.68 -15.33 -11.57
C THR A 111 14.99 -15.82 -10.31
N ARG A 112 14.27 -16.94 -10.40
CA ARG A 112 13.67 -17.59 -9.23
C ARG A 112 14.76 -18.19 -8.35
N THR A 113 14.64 -18.02 -7.04
CA THR A 113 15.54 -18.69 -6.09
C THR A 113 14.95 -20.02 -5.62
N PRO A 114 15.75 -20.90 -4.97
CA PRO A 114 15.24 -22.15 -4.40
C PRO A 114 14.19 -21.93 -3.29
N VAL A 115 14.18 -20.75 -2.66
CA VAL A 115 13.20 -20.37 -1.67
C VAL A 115 11.95 -19.85 -2.38
N GLY A 116 10.82 -20.53 -2.18
CA GLY A 116 9.53 -20.13 -2.75
C GLY A 116 9.17 -18.69 -2.41
N GLY A 117 8.66 -17.94 -3.38
CA GLY A 117 8.28 -16.54 -3.22
C GLY A 117 9.44 -15.53 -3.22
N VAL A 118 10.70 -15.99 -3.31
CA VAL A 118 11.88 -15.11 -3.37
C VAL A 118 12.49 -15.14 -4.77
N TYR A 119 12.69 -13.95 -5.32
CA TYR A 119 13.25 -13.72 -6.64
C TYR A 119 14.52 -12.91 -6.53
N ARG A 120 15.53 -13.26 -7.33
CA ARG A 120 16.74 -12.46 -7.49
C ARG A 120 16.55 -11.56 -8.70
N ILE A 121 16.59 -10.26 -8.49
CA ILE A 121 16.52 -9.26 -9.55
C ILE A 121 17.90 -8.65 -9.78
N GLU A 122 18.26 -8.51 -11.04
CA GLU A 122 19.45 -7.80 -11.49
C GLU A 122 19.03 -6.56 -12.25
N VAL A 123 19.51 -5.40 -11.79
CA VAL A 123 19.17 -4.10 -12.34
C VAL A 123 20.42 -3.33 -12.76
N HIS A 124 20.24 -2.46 -13.74
CA HIS A 124 21.22 -1.46 -14.16
C HIS A 124 20.66 -0.08 -13.88
N LEU A 125 21.28 0.65 -12.97
CA LEU A 125 20.91 2.02 -12.61
C LEU A 125 21.39 3.00 -13.68
N ASP A 126 20.57 3.99 -13.98
CA ASP A 126 20.92 5.07 -14.92
C ASP A 126 22.06 5.93 -14.35
N GLN A 127 22.06 6.14 -13.03
CA GLN A 127 23.13 6.84 -12.31
C GLN A 127 23.82 5.89 -11.32
N PRO A 128 25.17 5.92 -11.23
CA PRO A 128 25.90 5.16 -10.23
C PRO A 128 25.50 5.63 -8.82
N VAL A 129 25.18 4.67 -7.94
CA VAL A 129 24.87 4.96 -6.53
C VAL A 129 26.02 4.51 -5.66
N ASP A 130 26.42 5.35 -4.72
CA ASP A 130 27.39 4.97 -3.69
C ASP A 130 26.72 4.02 -2.71
N VAL A 131 27.25 2.81 -2.59
CA VAL A 131 26.68 1.78 -1.72
C VAL A 131 27.34 1.73 -0.34
N VAL A 132 28.29 2.64 -0.08
CA VAL A 132 29.03 2.72 1.18
C VAL A 132 28.69 4.03 1.88
N THR A 133 28.37 3.96 3.17
CA THR A 133 28.00 5.13 3.99
C THR A 133 29.21 5.86 4.58
N SER A 134 30.43 5.48 4.22
CA SER A 134 31.67 5.99 4.81
C SER A 134 32.20 7.20 4.03
N GLU A 135 32.54 8.28 4.73
CA GLU A 135 33.09 9.50 4.12
C GLU A 135 34.47 9.31 3.47
N ARG A 136 35.18 8.22 3.77
CA ARG A 136 36.54 7.95 3.27
C ARG A 136 36.58 6.95 2.13
N PHE A 137 35.45 6.37 1.74
CA PHE A 137 35.41 5.32 0.74
C PHE A 137 34.12 5.35 -0.08
N SER A 138 34.27 5.58 -1.38
CA SER A 138 33.17 5.49 -2.33
C SER A 138 33.19 4.16 -3.07
N ALA A 139 32.05 3.48 -3.10
CA ALA A 139 31.84 2.31 -3.93
C ALA A 139 30.63 2.53 -4.84
N LEU A 140 30.86 3.23 -5.94
CA LEU A 140 29.83 3.47 -6.94
C LEU A 140 29.44 2.17 -7.66
N ARG A 141 28.18 1.77 -7.54
CA ARG A 141 27.61 0.66 -8.30
C ARG A 141 26.50 1.13 -9.21
N GLN A 142 26.62 0.79 -10.49
CA GLN A 142 25.53 0.89 -11.47
C GLN A 142 24.78 -0.42 -11.62
N ARG A 143 25.44 -1.56 -11.44
CA ARG A 143 24.82 -2.88 -11.54
C ARG A 143 24.62 -3.47 -10.16
N ILE A 144 23.37 -3.73 -9.80
CA ILE A 144 22.99 -4.19 -8.48
C ILE A 144 22.15 -5.45 -8.63
N ALA A 145 22.41 -6.43 -7.78
CA ALA A 145 21.57 -7.61 -7.62
C ALA A 145 20.95 -7.56 -6.23
N SER A 146 19.63 -7.71 -6.15
CA SER A 146 18.89 -7.76 -4.89
C SER A 146 17.93 -8.94 -4.91
N ARG A 147 17.43 -9.30 -3.73
CA ARG A 147 16.34 -10.25 -3.59
C ARG A 147 15.06 -9.50 -3.26
N ILE A 148 13.98 -9.87 -3.93
CA ILE A 148 12.65 -9.30 -3.77
C ILE A 148 11.61 -10.41 -3.65
N ASN A 149 10.49 -10.12 -3.01
CA ASN A 149 9.33 -11.01 -3.02
C ASN A 149 8.45 -10.78 -4.26
N GLU A 150 7.30 -11.46 -4.30
CA GLU A 150 6.29 -11.30 -5.35
C GLU A 150 5.66 -9.89 -5.43
N ASP A 151 5.68 -9.16 -4.31
CA ASP A 151 5.25 -7.76 -4.18
C ASP A 151 6.37 -6.74 -4.45
N CYS A 152 7.51 -7.19 -4.96
CA CYS A 152 8.69 -6.37 -5.26
C CYS A 152 9.32 -5.63 -4.05
N GLU A 153 9.05 -6.12 -2.85
CA GLU A 153 9.67 -5.65 -1.61
C GLU A 153 10.98 -6.39 -1.32
N PRO A 154 11.99 -5.73 -0.73
CA PRO A 154 13.28 -6.35 -0.45
C PRO A 154 13.17 -7.43 0.63
N VAL A 155 13.74 -8.60 0.34
CA VAL A 155 13.76 -9.73 1.25
C VAL A 155 15.16 -10.33 1.37
N LEU A 156 15.42 -10.93 2.53
CA LEU A 156 16.62 -11.71 2.78
C LEU A 156 16.54 -13.08 2.07
N ALA A 157 17.63 -13.84 2.13
CA ALA A 157 17.69 -15.18 1.52
C ALA A 157 16.66 -16.16 2.10
N ASN A 158 16.19 -15.93 3.33
CA ASN A 158 15.16 -16.73 4.00
C ASN A 158 13.72 -16.26 3.70
N GLY A 159 13.53 -15.22 2.88
CA GLY A 159 12.22 -14.65 2.55
C GLY A 159 11.67 -13.65 3.57
N THR A 160 12.37 -13.38 4.67
CA THR A 160 11.97 -12.31 5.60
C THR A 160 12.28 -10.94 5.02
N ARG A 161 11.42 -9.95 5.26
CA ARG A 161 11.67 -8.55 4.86
C ARG A 161 13.02 -8.07 5.42
N GLY A 162 13.81 -7.43 4.58
CA GLY A 162 15.16 -6.98 4.96
C GLY A 162 15.60 -5.74 4.20
N PRO A 163 16.79 -5.20 4.56
CA PRO A 163 17.39 -4.13 3.79
C PRO A 163 17.74 -4.62 2.38
N GLY A 164 17.46 -3.81 1.37
CA GLY A 164 17.71 -4.17 -0.02
C GLY A 164 17.10 -3.17 -0.99
N LEU A 165 16.99 -3.60 -2.25
CA LEU A 165 16.33 -2.84 -3.31
C LEU A 165 14.81 -3.06 -3.23
N SER A 166 14.06 -1.98 -3.06
CA SER A 166 12.65 -1.93 -3.42
C SER A 166 12.51 -1.53 -4.88
N VAL A 167 11.60 -2.17 -5.60
CA VAL A 167 11.40 -1.95 -7.03
C VAL A 167 9.93 -1.60 -7.28
N ASP A 168 9.72 -0.41 -7.80
CA ASP A 168 8.45 0.09 -8.30
C ASP A 168 8.59 0.28 -9.83
N LEU A 169 7.61 -0.13 -10.64
CA LEU A 169 7.63 0.19 -12.06
C LEU A 169 7.25 1.67 -12.24
N LEU A 170 8.06 2.37 -13.04
CA LEU A 170 7.61 3.60 -13.66
C LEU A 170 6.77 3.19 -14.88
N LEU A 171 5.47 3.36 -14.80
CA LEU A 171 4.55 3.26 -15.95
C LEU A 171 4.80 4.41 -16.93
#